data_AF-A0A7C4J1H6-F1
#
_entry.id   AF-A0A7C4J1H6-F1
#
_cell.length_a   1.000
_cell.length_b   1.000
_cell.length_c   1.000
_cell.angle_alpha   90.00
_cell.angle_beta   90.00
_cell.angle_gamma   90.00
#
_symmetry.space_group_name_H-M   'P 1'
#
loop_
_entity.id
_entity.type
_entity.pdbx_description
1 polymer ?
#
loop_
_entity_poly.entity_id
_entity_poly.type
_entity_poly.pdbx_seq_one_letter_code
_entity_poly.pdbx_strand_id
1 'polypeptide(L)'
;MKCEKAIAIYLQLDNNQPLPLLLKLHLMRCNQCTKEIKILQKVYSSLQPSFNVPLENSIMSQVMMQKPYRQTVSDFNWVVTGTVIFASIGLISYSDALHWMNYHFGNKILVPIYLVMGFVIAGYIGSYVATHLKKLQAIAHSIKSLL
;
A
#
# COMPACT_ATOMS: atom_id res chain seq x y z
N MET A 1 0.38 -31.70 -40.01
CA MET A 1 1.55 -31.08 -39.34
C MET A 1 2.63 -32.15 -39.20
N LYS A 2 3.92 -31.79 -39.24
CA LYS A 2 5.00 -32.73 -38.92
C LYS A 2 5.02 -33.02 -37.41
N CYS A 3 5.35 -34.25 -37.02
CA CYS A 3 5.34 -34.70 -35.61
C CYS A 3 6.24 -33.83 -34.72
N GLU A 4 7.44 -33.48 -35.19
CA GLU A 4 8.40 -32.61 -34.48
C GLU A 4 7.77 -31.25 -34.13
N LYS A 5 7.05 -30.65 -35.09
CA LYS A 5 6.36 -29.38 -34.88
C LYS A 5 5.21 -29.52 -33.88
N ALA A 6 4.57 -30.68 -33.81
CA ALA A 6 3.48 -30.93 -32.86
C ALA A 6 3.99 -31.00 -31.41
N ILE A 7 5.12 -31.67 -31.20
CA ILE A 7 5.76 -31.78 -29.89
C ILE A 7 6.30 -30.42 -29.45
N ALA A 8 6.95 -29.68 -30.35
CA ALA A 8 7.46 -28.33 -30.04
C ALA A 8 6.33 -27.38 -29.61
N ILE A 9 5.18 -27.40 -30.31
CA ILE A 9 4.02 -26.59 -29.93
C ILE A 9 3.44 -27.06 -28.59
N TYR A 10 3.41 -28.37 -28.32
CA TYR A 10 2.96 -28.88 -27.03
C TYR A 10 3.85 -28.42 -25.87
N LEU A 11 5.18 -28.42 -26.05
CA LEU A 11 6.16 -27.96 -25.05
C LEU A 11 6.14 -26.44 -24.85
N GLN A 12 5.63 -25.67 -25.81
CA GLN A 12 5.46 -24.22 -25.69
C GLN A 12 4.21 -23.83 -24.87
N LEU A 13 3.27 -24.76 -24.67
CA LEU A 13 2.06 -24.50 -23.88
C LEU A 13 2.40 -24.62 -22.39
N ASP A 14 2.17 -23.55 -21.64
CA ASP A 14 2.34 -23.54 -20.19
C ASP A 14 1.10 -24.12 -19.47
N ASN A 15 1.25 -24.47 -18.18
CA ASN A 15 0.27 -25.18 -17.35
C ASN A 15 -1.20 -24.84 -17.68
N ASN A 16 -1.96 -25.85 -18.14
CA ASN A 16 -3.40 -25.83 -18.42
C ASN A 16 -3.89 -24.89 -19.54
N GLN A 17 -3.03 -24.42 -20.44
CA GLN A 17 -3.50 -23.68 -21.61
C GLN A 17 -4.32 -24.57 -22.57
N PRO A 18 -5.38 -24.04 -23.20
CA PRO A 18 -6.22 -24.81 -24.11
C PRO A 18 -5.42 -25.22 -25.35
N LEU A 19 -5.43 -26.53 -25.64
CA LEU A 19 -4.74 -27.08 -26.82
C LEU A 19 -5.29 -26.46 -28.12
N PRO A 20 -4.43 -25.94 -29.01
CA PRO A 20 -4.87 -25.40 -30.29
C PRO A 20 -5.53 -26.47 -31.15
N LEU A 21 -6.55 -26.09 -31.92
CA LEU A 21 -7.41 -27.01 -32.68
C LEU A 21 -6.61 -27.90 -33.66
N LEU A 22 -5.59 -27.34 -34.30
CA LEU A 22 -4.71 -28.07 -35.21
C LEU A 22 -3.91 -29.18 -34.51
N LEU A 23 -3.51 -28.94 -33.26
CA LEU A 23 -2.81 -29.94 -32.44
C LEU A 23 -3.77 -31.05 -32.00
N LYS A 24 -5.00 -30.70 -31.58
CA LYS A 24 -6.05 -31.69 -31.24
C LYS A 24 -6.33 -32.64 -32.41
N LEU A 25 -6.54 -32.11 -33.62
CA LEU A 25 -6.75 -32.91 -34.82
C LEU A 25 -5.57 -33.84 -35.14
N HIS A 26 -4.34 -33.35 -34.96
CA HIS A 26 -3.15 -34.15 -35.19
C HIS A 26 -3.03 -35.30 -34.19
N LEU A 27 -3.32 -35.06 -32.91
CA LEU A 27 -3.29 -36.07 -31.86
C LEU A 27 -4.37 -37.14 -32.05
N MET A 28 -5.55 -36.79 -32.56
CA MET A 28 -6.58 -37.78 -32.89
C MET A 28 -6.14 -38.75 -34.01
N ARG A 29 -5.25 -38.31 -34.90
CA ARG A 29 -4.84 -39.09 -36.09
C ARG A 29 -3.47 -39.76 -35.95
N CYS A 30 -2.60 -39.27 -35.06
CA CYS A 30 -1.24 -39.78 -34.88
C CYS A 30 -1.07 -40.48 -33.53
N ASN A 31 -0.97 -41.81 -33.56
CA ASN A 31 -0.75 -42.63 -32.36
C ASN A 31 0.65 -42.48 -31.73
N GLN A 32 1.63 -41.98 -32.49
CA GLN A 32 2.98 -41.76 -31.97
C GLN A 32 3.02 -40.51 -31.07
N CYS A 33 2.51 -39.37 -31.57
CA CYS A 33 2.48 -38.12 -30.81
C CYS A 33 1.65 -38.24 -29.52
N THR A 34 0.55 -39.01 -29.55
CA THR A 34 -0.25 -39.25 -28.34
C THR A 34 0.47 -40.07 -27.29
N LYS A 35 1.29 -41.06 -27.68
CA LYS A 35 2.12 -41.83 -26.74
C LYS A 35 3.18 -40.95 -26.09
N GLU A 36 3.89 -40.14 -26.88
CA GLU A 36 4.93 -39.25 -26.37
C GLU A 36 4.39 -38.21 -25.38
N ILE A 37 3.27 -37.56 -25.72
CA ILE A 37 2.61 -36.59 -24.82
C ILE A 37 2.16 -37.26 -23.52
N LYS A 38 1.59 -38.48 -23.58
CA LYS A 38 1.19 -39.22 -22.37
C LYS A 38 2.38 -39.55 -21.48
N ILE A 39 3.53 -39.90 -22.05
CA ILE A 39 4.77 -40.16 -21.31
C ILE A 39 5.24 -38.87 -20.63
N LEU A 40 5.31 -37.76 -21.38
CA LEU A 40 5.68 -36.45 -20.85
C LEU A 40 4.77 -36.02 -19.70
N GLN A 41 3.46 -36.15 -19.85
CA GLN A 41 2.49 -35.82 -18.82
C GLN A 41 2.65 -36.69 -17.57
N LYS A 42 2.92 -37.99 -17.75
CA LYS A 42 3.19 -38.92 -16.64
C LYS A 42 4.46 -38.52 -15.88
N VAL A 43 5.54 -38.24 -16.59
CA VAL A 43 6.80 -37.76 -15.99
C VAL A 43 6.55 -36.44 -15.27
N TYR A 44 5.90 -35.48 -15.90
CA TYR A 44 5.59 -34.19 -15.29
C TYR A 44 4.75 -34.33 -14.01
N SER A 45 3.72 -35.17 -14.03
CA SER A 45 2.89 -35.45 -12.83
C SER A 45 3.68 -36.14 -11.70
N SER A 46 4.75 -36.86 -12.03
CA SER A 46 5.64 -37.47 -11.03
C SER A 46 6.70 -36.49 -10.49
N LEU A 47 7.07 -35.48 -11.28
CA LEU A 47 7.97 -34.40 -10.86
C LEU A 47 7.23 -33.31 -10.09
N GLN A 48 5.92 -33.18 -10.25
CA GLN A 48 5.13 -32.15 -9.58
C GLN A 48 5.04 -32.50 -8.09
N PRO A 49 5.76 -31.77 -7.21
CA PRO A 49 5.64 -32.00 -5.77
C PRO A 49 4.20 -31.73 -5.34
N SER A 50 3.61 -32.65 -4.56
CA SER A 50 2.34 -32.39 -3.88
C SER A 50 2.59 -31.39 -2.74
N PHE A 51 2.77 -30.12 -3.09
CA PHE A 51 2.73 -29.05 -2.12
C PHE A 51 1.28 -28.86 -1.66
N ASN A 52 0.79 -29.81 -0.87
CA ASN A 52 -0.39 -29.67 -0.02
C ASN A 52 0.05 -29.19 1.38
N VAL A 53 1.05 -28.31 1.41
CA VAL A 53 1.46 -27.63 2.62
C VAL A 53 0.67 -26.33 2.63
N PRO A 54 -0.02 -25.97 3.73
CA PRO A 54 -0.72 -24.69 3.86
C PRO A 54 0.31 -23.56 4.01
N LEU A 55 1.09 -23.34 2.95
CA LEU A 55 2.14 -22.34 2.87
C LEU A 55 1.54 -20.94 2.91
N GLU A 56 0.28 -20.79 2.47
CA GLU A 56 -0.48 -19.54 2.57
C GLU A 56 -0.58 -19.05 4.03
N ASN A 57 -0.88 -19.93 4.99
CA ASN A 57 -0.98 -19.55 6.40
C ASN A 57 0.41 -19.27 7.02
N SER A 58 1.44 -19.99 6.59
CA SER A 58 2.82 -19.76 7.05
C SER A 58 3.41 -18.46 6.49
N ILE A 59 3.10 -18.13 5.23
CA ILE A 59 3.52 -16.89 4.58
C ILE A 59 2.73 -15.72 5.17
N MET A 60 1.41 -15.85 5.31
CA MET A 60 0.56 -14.80 5.87
C MET A 60 0.95 -14.47 7.32
N SER A 61 1.29 -15.47 8.13
CA SER A 61 1.78 -15.24 9.49
C SER A 61 3.17 -14.58 9.51
N GLN A 62 4.08 -14.95 8.60
CA GLN A 62 5.36 -14.27 8.46
C GLN A 62 5.22 -12.82 7.96
N VAL A 63 4.27 -12.55 7.06
CA VAL A 63 3.96 -11.19 6.58
C VAL A 63 3.33 -10.35 7.69
N MET A 64 2.43 -10.92 8.50
CA MET A 64 1.87 -10.21 9.66
C MET A 64 2.90 -9.96 10.77
N MET A 65 3.92 -10.82 10.89
CA MET A 65 5.05 -10.61 11.82
C MET A 65 6.03 -9.54 11.34
N GLN A 66 5.99 -9.14 10.05
CA GLN A 66 6.79 -8.00 9.60
C GLN A 66 6.26 -6.74 10.27
N LYS A 67 7.08 -6.22 11.20
CA LYS A 67 6.82 -4.97 11.91
C LYS A 67 6.56 -3.89 10.85
N PRO A 68 5.36 -3.26 10.81
CA PRO A 68 5.11 -2.21 9.85
C PRO A 68 6.17 -1.15 10.03
N TYR A 69 6.84 -0.77 8.94
CA TYR A 69 7.85 0.28 8.94
C TYR A 69 7.20 1.57 9.44
N ARG A 70 7.42 1.87 10.71
CA ARG A 70 6.82 3.00 11.41
C ARG A 70 7.93 3.99 11.66
N GLN A 71 8.13 4.92 10.71
CA GLN A 71 8.89 6.11 11.02
C GLN A 71 8.13 6.89 12.08
N THR A 72 8.58 6.78 13.32
CA THR A 72 8.14 7.67 14.39
C THR A 72 8.91 8.97 14.21
N VAL A 73 8.22 10.00 13.72
CA VAL A 73 8.74 11.37 13.82
C VAL A 73 8.92 11.67 15.31
N SER A 74 10.07 12.21 15.68
CA SER A 74 10.35 12.57 17.07
C SER A 74 9.29 13.54 17.60
N ASP A 75 8.79 13.29 18.81
CA ASP A 75 7.83 14.18 19.50
C ASP A 75 8.39 15.62 19.60
N PHE A 76 9.72 15.76 19.69
CA PHE A 76 10.40 17.05 19.72
C PHE A 76 10.21 17.84 18.42
N ASN A 77 10.26 17.17 17.26
CA ASN A 77 10.06 17.83 15.97
C ASN A 77 8.63 18.37 15.84
N TRP A 78 7.65 17.67 16.41
CA TRP A 78 6.28 18.18 16.50
C TRP A 78 6.23 19.42 17.38
N VAL A 79 6.79 19.39 18.59
CA VAL A 79 6.80 20.57 19.48
C VAL A 79 7.45 21.78 18.80
N VAL A 80 8.63 21.62 18.19
CA VAL A 80 9.32 22.69 17.46
C VAL A 80 8.47 23.24 16.32
N THR A 81 7.87 22.35 15.51
CA THR A 81 7.00 22.77 14.40
C THR A 81 5.80 23.56 14.91
N GLY A 82 5.15 23.08 15.98
CA GLY A 82 4.04 23.78 16.64
C GLY A 82 4.46 25.17 17.14
N THR A 83 5.61 25.27 17.80
CA THR A 83 6.17 26.56 18.26
C THR A 83 6.41 27.51 17.10
N VAL A 84 6.96 27.04 15.99
CA VAL A 84 7.19 27.86 14.78
C VAL A 84 5.86 28.34 14.19
N ILE A 85 4.84 27.49 14.12
CA ILE A 85 3.51 27.88 13.63
C ILE A 85 2.91 28.97 14.54
N PHE A 86 2.90 28.75 15.85
CA PHE A 86 2.38 29.73 16.82
C PHE A 86 3.14 31.06 16.76
N ALA A 87 4.47 31.01 16.71
CA ALA A 87 5.31 32.20 16.57
C ALA A 87 5.00 32.95 15.27
N SER A 88 4.84 32.23 14.16
CA SER A 88 4.51 32.82 12.85
C SER A 88 3.17 33.55 12.86
N ILE A 89 2.15 32.96 13.49
CA ILE A 89 0.82 33.59 13.62
C ILE A 89 0.87 34.80 14.55
N GLY A 90 1.66 34.76 15.63
CA GLY A 90 1.88 35.94 16.48
C GLY A 90 2.59 37.07 15.74
N LEU A 91 3.63 36.72 14.97
CA LEU A 91 4.46 37.68 14.24
C LEU A 91 3.74 38.27 13.02
N ILE A 92 2.82 37.54 12.38
CA ILE A 92 2.09 38.06 11.21
C ILE A 92 1.27 39.32 11.54
N SER A 93 0.77 39.41 12.77
CA SER A 93 0.03 40.57 13.29
C SER A 93 0.88 41.84 13.36
N TYR A 94 2.21 41.68 13.43
CA TYR A 94 3.18 42.78 13.43
C TYR A 94 3.81 43.02 12.05
N SER A 95 3.39 42.29 11.01
CA SER A 95 3.96 42.45 9.68
C SER A 95 3.41 43.70 8.98
N ASP A 96 4.31 44.45 8.33
CA ASP A 96 3.94 45.60 7.49
C ASP A 96 3.00 45.19 6.35
N ALA A 97 3.10 43.94 5.88
CA ALA A 97 2.23 43.38 4.85
C ALA A 97 0.76 43.33 5.31
N LEU A 98 0.50 42.90 6.55
CA LEU A 98 -0.85 42.87 7.10
C LEU A 98 -1.37 44.30 7.33
N HIS A 99 -0.51 45.21 7.77
CA HIS A 99 -0.86 46.62 7.96
C HIS A 99 -1.22 47.31 6.64
N TRP A 100 -0.40 47.11 5.60
CA TRP A 100 -0.66 47.61 4.24
C TRP A 100 -1.97 47.06 3.68
N MET A 101 -2.23 45.77 3.87
CA MET A 101 -3.43 45.14 3.37
C MET A 101 -4.69 45.61 4.13
N ASN A 102 -4.58 45.83 5.45
CA ASN A 102 -5.65 46.45 6.24
C ASN A 102 -5.89 47.92 5.83
N TYR A 103 -4.83 48.67 5.47
CA TYR A 103 -4.96 50.04 4.98
C TYR A 103 -5.77 50.11 3.68
N HIS A 104 -5.52 49.20 2.72
CA HIS A 104 -6.21 49.22 1.43
C HIS A 104 -7.58 48.55 1.41
N PHE A 105 -7.76 47.44 2.12
CA PHE A 105 -9.00 46.64 2.07
C PHE A 105 -9.87 46.81 3.33
N GLY A 106 -9.36 47.48 4.36
CA GLY A 106 -10.02 47.65 5.65
C GLY A 106 -10.20 46.33 6.40
N ASN A 107 -11.04 46.38 7.45
CA ASN A 107 -11.29 45.24 8.34
C ASN A 107 -11.92 44.01 7.66
N LYS A 108 -12.38 44.13 6.41
CA LYS A 108 -13.01 43.04 5.66
C LYS A 108 -12.02 41.92 5.32
N ILE A 109 -10.72 42.23 5.20
CA ILE A 109 -9.69 41.23 4.88
C ILE A 109 -9.24 40.42 6.10
N LEU A 110 -9.41 40.95 7.32
CA LEU A 110 -8.97 40.27 8.55
C LEU A 110 -9.71 38.94 8.78
N VAL A 111 -11.03 38.92 8.53
CA VAL A 111 -11.88 37.74 8.74
C VAL A 111 -11.42 36.51 7.94
N PRO A 112 -11.26 36.58 6.60
CA PRO A 112 -10.82 35.42 5.83
C PRO A 112 -9.38 34.99 6.19
N ILE A 113 -8.49 35.91 6.56
CA ILE A 113 -7.12 35.59 6.97
C ILE A 113 -7.12 34.76 8.25
N TYR A 114 -7.85 35.21 9.28
CA TYR A 114 -7.93 34.46 10.54
C TYR A 114 -8.63 33.11 10.36
N LEU A 115 -9.59 33.03 9.43
CA LEU A 115 -10.25 31.77 9.09
C LEU A 115 -9.26 30.77 8.47
N VAL A 116 -8.43 31.20 7.51
CA VAL A 116 -7.38 30.36 6.92
C VAL A 116 -6.36 29.93 7.97
N MET A 117 -5.92 30.85 8.85
CA MET A 117 -5.01 30.51 9.95
C MET A 117 -5.62 29.47 10.90
N GLY A 118 -6.90 29.61 11.25
CA GLY A 118 -7.63 28.63 12.05
C GLY A 118 -7.67 27.25 11.38
N PHE A 119 -7.88 27.18 10.07
CA PHE A 119 -7.82 25.92 9.32
C PHE A 119 -6.45 25.25 9.36
N VAL A 120 -5.38 26.03 9.22
CA VAL A 120 -4.00 25.51 9.31
C VAL A 120 -3.73 24.94 10.71
N ILE A 121 -4.14 25.65 11.77
CA ILE A 121 -4.00 25.16 13.15
C ILE A 121 -4.82 23.88 13.35
N ALA A 122 -6.07 23.85 12.92
CA ALA A 122 -6.94 22.69 13.06
C ALA A 122 -6.36 21.46 12.33
N GLY A 123 -5.84 21.64 11.12
CA GLY A 123 -5.15 20.59 10.37
C GLY A 123 -3.90 20.09 11.08
N TYR A 124 -3.09 21.00 11.64
CA TYR A 124 -1.91 20.65 12.42
C TYR A 124 -2.25 19.81 13.66
N ILE A 125 -3.22 20.26 14.46
CA ILE A 125 -3.69 19.53 15.65
C ILE A 125 -4.27 18.17 15.25
N GLY A 126 -5.09 18.11 14.21
CA GLY A 126 -5.65 16.86 13.70
C GLY A 126 -4.58 15.85 13.28
N SER A 127 -3.53 16.31 12.58
CA SER A 127 -2.41 15.47 12.16
C SER A 127 -1.58 14.96 13.36
N TYR A 128 -1.35 15.82 14.35
CA TYR A 128 -0.68 15.44 15.60
C TYR A 128 -1.47 14.35 16.34
N VAL A 129 -2.79 14.53 16.49
CA VAL A 129 -3.66 13.54 17.13
C VAL A 129 -3.63 12.22 16.37
N ALA A 130 -3.81 12.23 15.04
CA ALA A 130 -3.82 11.04 14.21
C ALA A 130 -2.52 10.22 14.33
N THR A 131 -1.38 10.89 14.39
CA THR A 131 -0.06 10.24 14.53
C THR A 131 0.19 9.71 15.95
N HIS A 132 -0.40 10.33 16.97
CA HIS A 132 -0.20 9.99 18.38
C HIS A 132 -1.36 9.22 19.03
N LEU A 133 -2.38 8.81 18.25
CA LEU A 133 -3.59 8.12 18.73
C LEU A 133 -3.31 6.98 19.72
N LYS A 134 -2.30 6.14 19.47
CA LYS A 134 -1.95 5.03 20.36
C LYS A 134 -1.41 5.49 21.72
N LYS A 135 -0.61 6.57 21.75
CA LYS A 135 -0.10 7.17 23.00
C LYS A 135 -1.25 7.83 23.76
N LEU A 136 -2.12 8.57 23.05
CA LEU A 136 -3.30 9.21 23.63
C LEU A 136 -4.29 8.20 24.22
N GLN A 137 -4.51 7.08 23.54
CA GLN A 137 -5.35 5.99 24.05
C GLN A 137 -4.77 5.35 25.31
N ALA A 138 -3.45 5.13 25.37
CA ALA A 138 -2.79 4.62 26.56
C ALA A 138 -2.90 5.58 27.75
N ILE A 139 -2.74 6.89 27.52
CA ILE A 139 -2.92 7.93 28.54
C ILE A 139 -4.38 7.95 29.01
N ALA A 140 -5.35 7.96 28.10
CA ALA A 140 -6.77 7.95 28.45
C ALA A 140 -7.16 6.72 29.30
N HIS A 141 -6.61 5.54 28.98
CA HIS A 141 -6.82 4.34 29.79
C HIS A 141 -6.20 4.46 31.19
N SER A 142 -4.99 5.03 31.31
CA SER A 142 -4.34 5.25 32.61
C SER A 142 -5.09 6.25 33.49
N ILE A 143 -5.65 7.31 32.91
CA ILE A 143 -6.49 8.29 33.62
C ILE A 143 -7.78 7.64 34.11
N LYS A 144 -8.42 6.80 33.27
CA LYS A 144 -9.63 6.07 33.65
C LYS A 144 -9.38 5.04 34.77
N SER A 145 -8.16 4.52 34.92
CA SER A 145 -7.83 3.62 36.03
C SER A 145 -7.50 4.34 37.35
N LEU A 146 -7.31 5.67 37.32
CA LEU A 146 -6.99 6.49 38.48
C LEU A 146 -8.23 7.18 39.09
N LEU A 147 -9.37 7.13 38.40
CA LEU A 147 -10.63 7.78 38.76
C LEU A 147 -11.69 6.71 39.08
#